data_AF-A0AAD4E569-F1
#
_entry.id   AF-A0AAD4E569-F1
#
_cell.length_a   1.000
_cell.length_b   1.000
_cell.length_c   1.000
_cell.angle_alpha   90.00
_cell.angle_beta   90.00
_cell.angle_gamma   90.00
#
_symmetry.space_group_name_H-M   'P 1'
#
loop_
_entity.id
_entity.type
_entity.pdbx_description
1 polymer ?
#
loop_
_entity_poly.entity_id
_entity_poly.type
_entity_poly.pdbx_seq_one_letter_code
_entity_poly.pdbx_strand_id
1 'polypeptide(L)'
;RPHNWQPDKVEYMDYECRRNRLLKLPHVRVAVAQGGILWRICKQELASDIPSGPSKDVQFFSDMSPDAPCDHLFDTLSKQEIDILCGVYHVLTDRGEQTSIMSWWPTPQLWSSSGLDMGYWTHSAEQMFQLRLKMIRQGEA
;
A
#
# COMPACT_ATOMS: atom_id res chain seq x y z
N ARG A 1 -8.72 16.70 5.99
CA ARG A 1 -8.24 17.88 5.22
C ARG A 1 -9.44 18.76 4.90
N PRO A 2 -9.29 20.10 4.80
CA PRO A 2 -10.41 21.00 4.53
C PRO A 2 -10.99 20.79 3.12
N HIS A 3 -12.18 21.34 2.88
CA HIS A 3 -12.78 21.36 1.55
C HIS A 3 -11.88 22.10 0.55
N ASN A 4 -11.83 21.62 -0.71
CA ASN A 4 -10.94 22.08 -1.78
C ASN A 4 -9.43 21.95 -1.50
N TRP A 5 -9.03 21.19 -0.48
CA TRP A 5 -7.62 20.92 -0.24
C TRP A 5 -7.01 20.16 -1.42
N GLN A 6 -5.83 20.58 -1.85
CA GLN A 6 -5.09 19.95 -2.93
C GLN A 6 -3.83 19.27 -2.39
N PRO A 7 -3.56 18.02 -2.82
CA PRO A 7 -2.32 17.34 -2.50
C PRO A 7 -1.10 18.08 -3.08
N ASP A 8 -0.03 18.16 -2.29
CA ASP A 8 1.23 18.77 -2.72
C ASP A 8 2.43 17.83 -2.50
N LYS A 9 3.62 18.32 -2.86
CA LYS A 9 4.86 17.55 -2.75
C LYS A 9 5.25 17.27 -1.29
N VAL A 10 4.96 18.19 -0.37
CA VAL A 10 5.29 18.04 1.06
C VAL A 10 4.46 16.92 1.66
N GLU A 11 3.19 16.86 1.29
CA GLU A 11 2.24 15.84 1.72
C GLU A 11 2.54 14.48 1.12
N TYR A 12 3.04 14.45 -0.11
CA TYR A 12 3.57 13.22 -0.70
C TYR A 12 4.81 12.73 0.07
N MET A 13 5.74 13.63 0.44
CA MET A 13 6.90 13.27 1.26
C MET A 13 6.52 12.73 2.64
N ASP A 14 5.51 13.32 3.29
CA ASP A 14 4.98 12.81 4.56
C ASP A 14 4.35 11.41 4.40
N TYR A 15 3.60 11.20 3.32
CA TYR A 15 3.12 9.87 2.94
C TYR A 15 4.28 8.88 2.77
N GLU A 16 5.33 9.24 2.04
CA GLU A 16 6.49 8.37 1.83
C GLU A 16 7.18 8.04 3.15
N CYS A 17 7.31 9.00 4.07
CA CYS A 17 7.85 8.75 5.41
C CYS A 17 7.02 7.73 6.20
N ARG A 18 5.68 7.88 6.19
CA ARG A 18 4.76 6.95 6.87
C ARG A 18 4.79 5.55 6.24
N ARG A 19 4.74 5.47 4.91
CA ARG A 19 4.88 4.23 4.15
C ARG A 19 6.20 3.53 4.49
N ASN A 20 7.32 4.25 4.44
CA ASN A 20 8.65 3.69 4.68
C ASN A 20 8.82 3.18 6.12
N ARG A 21 8.16 3.82 7.10
CA ARG A 21 8.11 3.31 8.47
C ARG A 21 7.31 2.01 8.55
N LEU A 22 6.20 1.90 7.83
CA LEU A 22 5.37 0.70 7.78
C LEU A 22 6.10 -0.48 7.12
N LEU A 23 6.83 -0.22 6.03
CA LEU A 23 7.62 -1.25 5.31
C LEU A 23 8.72 -1.91 6.17
N LYS A 24 9.09 -1.31 7.31
CA LYS A 24 10.04 -1.90 8.27
C LYS A 24 9.41 -3.00 9.13
N LEU A 25 8.09 -3.11 9.16
CA LEU A 25 7.41 -4.15 9.94
C LEU A 25 7.49 -5.50 9.21
N PRO A 26 7.88 -6.59 9.90
CA PRO A 26 8.09 -7.90 9.26
C PRO A 26 6.87 -8.44 8.50
N HIS A 27 5.66 -8.27 9.04
CA HIS A 27 4.43 -8.81 8.47
C HIS A 27 3.95 -8.06 7.23
N VAL A 28 4.38 -6.81 7.04
CA VAL A 28 4.00 -5.98 5.88
C VAL A 28 4.56 -6.55 4.56
N ARG A 29 5.52 -7.48 4.63
CA ARG A 29 6.03 -8.21 3.46
C ARG A 29 4.98 -8.98 2.68
N VAL A 30 3.84 -9.27 3.29
CA VAL A 30 2.71 -9.89 2.60
C VAL A 30 2.23 -9.03 1.44
N ALA A 31 2.37 -7.70 1.49
CA ALA A 31 2.13 -6.83 0.33
C ALA A 31 3.04 -7.18 -0.86
N VAL A 32 4.29 -7.59 -0.61
CA VAL A 32 5.22 -8.02 -1.66
C VAL A 32 4.78 -9.37 -2.23
N ALA A 33 4.29 -10.27 -1.37
CA ALA A 33 3.83 -11.60 -1.79
C ALA A 33 2.48 -11.57 -2.54
N GLN A 34 1.59 -10.64 -2.20
CA GLN A 34 0.27 -10.48 -2.84
C GLN A 34 0.34 -9.96 -4.29
N GLY A 35 1.48 -9.40 -4.72
CA GLY A 35 1.63 -8.89 -6.07
C GLY A 35 0.88 -7.57 -6.31
N GLY A 36 0.55 -7.30 -7.57
CA GLY A 36 -0.24 -6.14 -7.98
C GLY A 36 0.34 -4.78 -7.56
N ILE A 37 -0.55 -3.83 -7.28
CA ILE A 37 -0.17 -2.46 -6.94
C ILE A 37 0.60 -2.36 -5.62
N LEU A 38 0.24 -3.17 -4.62
CA LEU A 38 0.91 -3.17 -3.31
C LEU A 38 2.36 -3.61 -3.44
N TRP A 39 2.62 -4.68 -4.20
CA TRP A 39 3.98 -5.12 -4.52
C TRP A 39 4.78 -3.99 -5.17
N ARG A 40 4.21 -3.29 -6.15
CA ARG A 40 4.95 -2.24 -6.87
C ARG A 40 5.25 -1.02 -6.01
N ILE A 41 4.30 -0.61 -5.16
CA ILE A 41 4.47 0.45 -4.16
C ILE A 41 5.59 0.09 -3.20
N CYS A 42 5.59 -1.14 -2.69
CA CYS A 42 6.65 -1.61 -1.81
C CYS A 42 7.98 -1.59 -2.56
N LYS A 43 8.05 -2.20 -3.75
CA LYS A 43 9.27 -2.35 -4.56
C LYS A 43 9.99 -1.04 -4.87
N GLN A 44 9.29 0.09 -4.90
CA GLN A 44 9.91 1.40 -5.07
C GLN A 44 10.99 1.71 -4.02
N GLU A 45 10.85 1.17 -2.80
CA GLU A 45 11.76 1.42 -1.67
C GLU A 45 12.63 0.19 -1.34
N LEU A 46 12.33 -0.99 -1.89
CA LEU A 46 12.95 -2.27 -1.54
C LEU A 46 14.34 -2.50 -2.15
N ALA A 47 15.05 -1.44 -2.56
CA ALA A 47 16.46 -1.56 -2.97
C ALA A 47 17.39 -1.86 -1.77
N SER A 48 16.91 -1.71 -0.54
CA SER A 48 17.71 -1.92 0.68
C SER A 48 16.89 -2.64 1.76
N ASP A 49 17.27 -3.89 2.02
CA ASP A 49 16.99 -4.70 3.21
C ASP A 49 15.53 -4.82 3.66
N ILE A 50 14.79 -5.70 2.99
CA ILE A 50 13.74 -6.45 3.68
C ILE A 50 14.48 -7.48 4.54
N PRO A 51 14.23 -7.58 5.86
CA PRO A 51 14.71 -8.73 6.60
C PRO A 51 14.15 -10.02 5.94
N SER A 52 14.72 -11.20 6.19
CA SER A 52 14.19 -12.46 5.63
C SER A 52 13.33 -13.18 6.69
N GLY A 53 12.36 -13.99 6.27
CA GLY A 53 11.53 -14.84 7.15
C GLY A 53 10.24 -14.23 7.75
N PRO A 54 9.25 -15.05 8.14
CA PRO A 54 7.98 -14.59 8.71
C PRO A 54 8.13 -13.74 9.98
N SER A 55 7.08 -13.00 10.36
CA SER A 55 7.04 -12.34 11.68
C SER A 55 7.33 -13.34 12.82
N LYS A 56 7.90 -12.84 13.93
CA LYS A 56 8.12 -13.65 15.14
C LYS A 56 6.81 -14.21 15.69
N ASP A 57 5.70 -13.51 15.51
CA ASP A 57 4.39 -13.95 15.96
C ASP A 57 3.94 -15.19 15.17
N VAL A 58 4.08 -15.17 13.84
CA VAL A 58 3.83 -16.32 12.97
C VAL A 58 4.71 -17.51 13.34
N GLN A 59 6.00 -17.28 13.60
CA GLN A 59 6.91 -18.34 14.04
C GLN A 59 6.45 -18.95 15.37
N PHE A 60 6.10 -18.12 16.35
CA PHE A 60 5.65 -18.58 17.67
C PHE A 60 4.35 -19.40 17.60
N PHE A 61 3.35 -18.95 16.82
CA PHE A 61 2.11 -19.70 16.65
C PHE A 61 2.32 -21.01 15.88
N SER A 62 3.22 -21.04 14.90
CA SER A 62 3.57 -22.26 14.15
C SER A 62 4.19 -23.31 15.07
N ASP A 63 5.05 -22.90 16.00
CA ASP A 63 5.73 -23.81 16.92
C ASP A 63 4.78 -24.38 17.99
N MET A 64 3.77 -23.59 18.39
CA MET A 64 2.82 -23.97 19.45
C MET A 64 1.65 -24.83 18.95
N SER A 65 1.31 -24.75 17.67
CA SER A 65 0.15 -25.47 17.11
C SER A 65 0.46 -25.98 15.69
N PRO A 66 1.28 -27.04 15.56
CA PRO A 66 1.70 -27.58 14.26
C PRO A 66 0.52 -28.12 13.42
N ASP A 67 -0.60 -28.45 14.06
CA ASP A 67 -1.83 -28.94 13.40
C ASP A 67 -2.85 -27.81 13.13
N ALA A 68 -2.52 -26.55 13.44
CA ALA A 68 -3.42 -25.42 13.15
C ALA A 68 -3.63 -25.26 11.64
N PRO A 69 -4.84 -24.87 11.19
CA PRO A 69 -5.07 -24.50 9.80
C PRO A 69 -4.05 -23.44 9.37
N CYS A 70 -3.34 -23.74 8.27
CA CYS A 70 -2.25 -22.92 7.73
C CYS A 70 -2.64 -21.44 7.54
N ASP A 71 -3.93 -21.17 7.29
CA ASP A 71 -4.48 -19.83 7.06
C ASP A 71 -4.34 -18.87 8.26
N HIS A 72 -4.15 -19.38 9.49
CA HIS A 72 -3.91 -18.57 10.69
C HIS A 72 -2.42 -18.27 10.94
N LEU A 73 -1.53 -18.87 10.16
CA LEU A 73 -0.08 -18.75 10.27
C LEU A 73 0.52 -17.81 9.21
N PHE A 74 -0.31 -17.11 8.43
CA PHE A 74 0.19 -16.12 7.49
C PHE A 74 0.02 -14.72 8.06
N ASP A 75 1.10 -13.94 7.94
CA ASP A 75 1.01 -12.50 8.09
C ASP A 75 -0.10 -12.00 7.14
N THR A 76 -0.95 -11.09 7.60
CA THR A 76 -1.96 -10.42 6.77
C THR A 76 -1.86 -8.92 6.97
N LEU A 77 -2.25 -8.15 5.95
CA LEU A 77 -2.32 -6.70 6.06
C LEU A 77 -3.70 -6.29 6.54
N SER A 78 -3.74 -5.50 7.61
CA SER A 78 -4.97 -4.84 8.03
C SER A 78 -5.38 -3.79 7.00
N LYS A 79 -6.68 -3.45 6.98
CA LYS A 79 -7.20 -2.38 6.12
C LYS A 79 -6.44 -1.06 6.33
N GLN A 80 -6.09 -0.74 7.57
CA GLN A 80 -5.36 0.49 7.90
C GLN A 80 -3.97 0.52 7.27
N GLU A 81 -3.29 -0.62 7.20
CA GLU A 81 -1.97 -0.73 6.59
C GLU A 81 -2.05 -0.63 5.07
N ILE A 82 -3.05 -1.25 4.45
CA ILE A 82 -3.35 -1.07 3.03
C ILE A 82 -3.64 0.41 2.73
N ASP A 83 -4.45 1.07 3.57
CA ASP A 83 -4.77 2.49 3.44
C ASP A 83 -3.50 3.35 3.56
N ILE A 84 -2.57 3.02 4.46
CA ILE A 84 -1.27 3.71 4.57
C ILE A 84 -0.41 3.46 3.33
N LEU A 85 -0.31 2.22 2.83
CA LEU A 85 0.49 1.88 1.65
C LEU A 85 -0.02 2.61 0.38
N CYS A 86 -1.34 2.62 0.17
CA CYS A 86 -1.98 3.33 -0.93
C CYS A 86 -2.01 4.84 -0.73
N GLY A 87 -1.64 5.34 0.45
CA GLY A 87 -1.61 6.77 0.76
C GLY A 87 -3.00 7.38 0.80
N VAL A 88 -3.95 6.68 1.44
CA VAL A 88 -5.33 7.12 1.60
C VAL A 88 -5.41 8.33 2.53
N TYR A 89 -6.25 9.30 2.16
CA TYR A 89 -6.56 10.46 2.97
C TYR A 89 -8.01 10.93 2.80
N HIS A 90 -8.50 11.61 3.84
CA HIS A 90 -9.86 12.15 3.87
C HIS A 90 -9.86 13.67 3.68
N VAL A 91 -10.69 14.13 2.75
CA VAL A 91 -10.94 15.54 2.44
C VAL A 91 -12.39 15.85 2.77
N LEU A 92 -12.66 16.90 3.56
CA LEU A 92 -14.03 17.34 3.85
C LEU A 92 -14.72 17.76 2.54
N THR A 93 -15.97 17.36 2.38
CA THR A 93 -16.81 17.86 1.28
C THR A 93 -17.44 19.19 1.67
N ASP A 94 -18.17 19.81 0.75
CA ASP A 94 -19.00 21.00 0.98
C ASP A 94 -20.24 20.72 1.84
N ARG A 95 -20.46 19.47 2.26
CA ARG A 95 -21.66 19.01 2.99
C ARG A 95 -21.36 18.60 4.42
N GLY A 96 -21.17 19.59 5.29
CA GLY A 96 -21.01 19.36 6.73
C GLY A 96 -19.77 18.52 7.07
N GLU A 97 -19.93 17.46 7.86
CA GLU A 97 -18.84 16.56 8.28
C GLU A 97 -18.55 15.42 7.28
N GLN A 98 -19.22 15.37 6.13
CA GLN A 98 -18.95 14.36 5.12
C GLN A 98 -17.52 14.49 4.60
N THR A 99 -16.83 13.37 4.40
CA THR A 99 -15.51 13.33 3.79
C THR A 99 -15.50 12.50 2.51
N SER A 100 -14.69 12.93 1.56
CA SER A 100 -14.31 12.17 0.38
C SER A 100 -13.00 11.43 0.64
N ILE A 101 -12.93 10.17 0.23
CA ILE A 101 -11.75 9.32 0.37
C ILE A 101 -10.92 9.45 -0.91
N MET A 102 -9.68 9.87 -0.74
CA MET A 102 -8.70 10.07 -1.81
C MET A 102 -7.47 9.21 -1.53
N SER A 103 -6.63 8.95 -2.54
CA SER A 103 -5.43 8.14 -2.37
C SER A 103 -4.34 8.49 -3.38
N TRP A 104 -3.08 8.40 -2.94
CA TRP A 104 -1.93 8.57 -3.82
C TRP A 104 -1.79 7.45 -4.84
N TRP A 105 -2.16 6.21 -4.49
CA TRP A 105 -2.15 5.07 -5.39
C TRP A 105 -3.50 4.35 -5.36
N PRO A 106 -3.89 3.66 -6.45
CA PRO A 106 -5.09 2.84 -6.45
C PRO A 106 -5.10 1.86 -5.28
N THR A 107 -6.25 1.71 -4.62
CA THR A 107 -6.46 0.64 -3.65
C THR A 107 -6.44 -0.73 -4.34
N PRO A 108 -6.19 -1.83 -3.63
CA PRO A 108 -6.22 -3.18 -4.23
C PRO A 108 -7.54 -3.47 -4.96
N GLN A 109 -8.67 -3.01 -4.40
CA GLN A 109 -9.99 -3.14 -5.03
C GLN A 109 -10.09 -2.37 -6.35
N LEU A 110 -9.62 -1.12 -6.39
CA LEU A 110 -9.62 -0.33 -7.64
C LEU A 110 -8.66 -0.94 -8.66
N TRP A 111 -7.49 -1.41 -8.20
CA TRP A 111 -6.52 -2.11 -9.03
C TRP A 111 -7.12 -3.36 -9.69
N SER A 112 -7.77 -4.24 -8.91
CA SER A 112 -8.39 -5.45 -9.44
C SER A 112 -9.48 -5.16 -10.48
N SER A 113 -10.19 -4.03 -10.35
CA SER A 113 -11.20 -3.61 -11.33
C SER A 113 -10.65 -2.83 -12.53
N SER A 114 -9.37 -2.48 -12.55
CA SER A 114 -8.80 -1.55 -13.54
C SER A 114 -8.51 -2.18 -14.91
N GLY A 115 -8.54 -3.51 -15.01
CA GLY A 115 -8.05 -4.26 -16.18
C GLY A 115 -6.52 -4.31 -16.29
N LEU A 116 -5.77 -3.68 -15.38
CA LEU A 116 -4.32 -3.81 -15.27
C LEU A 116 -3.89 -4.99 -14.39
N ASP A 117 -4.83 -5.55 -13.62
CA ASP A 117 -4.60 -6.71 -12.76
C ASP A 117 -4.70 -8.02 -13.53
N MET A 118 -3.61 -8.37 -14.21
CA MET A 118 -3.52 -9.56 -15.09
C MET A 118 -2.89 -10.77 -14.39
N GLY A 119 -2.75 -10.73 -13.06
CA GLY A 119 -2.05 -11.76 -12.27
C GLY A 119 -0.52 -11.68 -12.31
N TYR A 120 0.05 -10.83 -13.16
CA TYR A 120 1.47 -10.49 -13.19
C TYR A 120 1.67 -9.01 -13.58
N TRP A 121 2.85 -8.47 -13.31
CA TRP A 121 3.13 -7.06 -13.59
C TRP A 121 3.42 -6.84 -15.08
N THR A 122 2.45 -6.28 -15.81
CA THR A 122 2.53 -6.03 -17.25
C THR A 122 3.29 -4.74 -17.59
N HIS A 123 3.65 -4.57 -18.86
CA HIS A 123 4.21 -3.30 -19.35
C HIS A 123 3.24 -2.12 -19.15
N SER A 124 1.95 -2.32 -19.43
CA SER A 124 0.92 -1.29 -19.23
C SER A 124 0.74 -0.91 -17.76
N ALA A 125 0.83 -1.89 -16.85
CA ALA A 125 0.84 -1.65 -15.41
C ALA A 125 2.02 -0.75 -14.98
N GLU A 126 3.23 -1.05 -15.49
CA GLU A 126 4.41 -0.22 -15.22
C GLU A 126 4.28 1.19 -15.81
N GLN A 127 3.78 1.32 -17.04
CA GLN A 127 3.56 2.62 -17.68
C GLN A 127 2.61 3.50 -16.87
N MET A 128 1.48 2.94 -16.42
CA MET A 128 0.52 3.67 -15.58
C MET A 128 1.18 4.10 -14.27
N PHE A 129 1.90 3.19 -13.61
CA PHE A 129 2.58 3.48 -12.35
C PHE A 129 3.60 4.63 -12.50
N GLN A 130 4.45 4.57 -13.51
CA GLN A 130 5.47 5.59 -13.78
C GLN A 130 4.86 6.93 -14.18
N LEU A 131 3.80 6.93 -14.99
CA LEU A 131 3.08 8.14 -15.38
C LEU A 131 2.47 8.81 -14.14
N ARG A 132 1.80 8.04 -13.29
CA ARG A 132 1.22 8.55 -12.04
C ARG A 132 2.30 9.08 -11.09
N LEU A 133 3.41 8.36 -10.92
CA LEU A 133 4.54 8.83 -10.11
C LEU A 133 5.07 10.18 -10.59
N LYS A 134 5.17 10.34 -11.92
CA LYS A 134 5.60 11.59 -12.53
C LYS A 134 4.62 12.72 -12.23
N MET A 135 3.32 12.51 -12.42
CA MET A 135 2.27 13.49 -12.10
C MET A 135 2.33 13.92 -10.63
N ILE A 136 2.47 12.95 -9.70
CA ILE A 136 2.57 13.24 -8.27
C ILE A 136 3.79 14.13 -7.98
N ARG A 137 4.95 13.79 -8.53
CA ARG A 137 6.19 14.57 -8.34
C ARG A 137 6.12 15.97 -8.97
N GLN A 138 5.27 16.15 -9.98
CA GLN A 138 5.00 17.44 -10.62
C GLN A 138 3.94 18.26 -9.86
N GLY A 139 3.12 17.63 -9.01
CA GLY A 139 1.99 18.27 -8.32
C GLY A 139 0.72 18.31 -9.18
N GLU A 140 0.58 17.38 -10.12
CA GLU A 140 -0.51 17.31 -11.11
C GLU A 140 -1.42 16.07 -10.89
N ALA A 141 -1.33 15.44 -9.71
CA ALA A 141 -1.97 14.15 -9.41
C ALA A 141 -3.33 14.26 -8.70
#